data_AF-A0A969AYZ1-F1
#
_entry.id   AF-A0A969AYZ1-F1
#
_cell.length_a   1.000
_cell.length_b   1.000
_cell.length_c   1.000
_cell.angle_alpha   90.00
_cell.angle_beta   90.00
_cell.angle_gamma   90.00
#
_symmetry.space_group_name_H-M   'P 1'
#
loop_
_entity.id
_entity.type
_entity.pdbx_description
1 polymer ?
#
loop_
_entity_poly.entity_id
_entity_poly.type
_entity_poly.pdbx_seq_one_letter_code
_entity_poly.pdbx_strand_id
1 'polypeptide(L)'
;MIRPMRHLFEEKNPTIIFKLTNATVNGANVKANGSLTMAGVTKPIVMNVVAKVLADGSVHLSGSQAINMKDFQMIPPEGGDGYDKSR
;
A
#
# COMPACT_ATOMS: atom_id res chain seq x y z
N MET A 1 -32.05 -11.65 23.15
CA MET A 1 -31.59 -11.95 21.78
C MET A 1 -30.26 -11.23 21.56
N ILE A 2 -29.14 -11.93 21.80
CA ILE A 2 -27.79 -11.37 21.68
C ILE A 2 -27.37 -11.56 20.23
N ARG A 3 -27.17 -10.47 19.47
CA ARG A 3 -26.61 -10.55 18.12
C ARG A 3 -25.12 -10.82 18.25
N PRO A 4 -24.54 -11.84 17.59
CA PRO A 4 -23.10 -12.00 17.58
C PRO A 4 -22.50 -10.81 16.84
N MET A 5 -21.66 -10.04 17.52
CA MET A 5 -20.85 -8.97 16.95
C MET A 5 -19.82 -9.63 16.03
N ARG A 6 -20.18 -9.86 14.76
CA ARG A 6 -19.22 -10.28 13.74
C ARG A 6 -18.23 -9.15 13.56
N HIS A 7 -16.96 -9.45 13.80
CA HIS A 7 -15.82 -8.60 13.49
C HIS A 7 -15.91 -8.10 12.05
N LEU A 8 -16.31 -6.84 11.86
CA LEU A 8 -16.39 -6.17 10.56
C LEU A 8 -15.01 -5.84 9.96
N PHE A 9 -13.93 -6.32 10.60
CA PHE A 9 -12.56 -6.04 10.20
C PHE A 9 -11.89 -7.22 9.46
N GLU A 10 -12.50 -8.41 9.41
CA GLU A 10 -11.87 -9.59 8.79
C GLU A 10 -12.19 -9.76 7.30
N GLU A 11 -13.29 -9.22 6.79
CA GLU A 11 -13.68 -9.43 5.37
C GLU A 11 -13.17 -8.35 4.40
N LYS A 12 -12.68 -7.21 4.91
CA LYS A 12 -12.04 -6.18 4.08
C LYS A 12 -10.53 -6.24 4.24
N ASN A 13 -9.91 -7.33 3.80
CA ASN A 13 -8.49 -7.25 3.42
C ASN A 13 -8.44 -6.33 2.20
N PRO A 14 -7.93 -5.08 2.31
CA PRO A 14 -7.83 -4.24 1.13
C PRO A 14 -6.84 -4.93 0.20
N THR A 15 -7.34 -5.52 -0.88
CA THR A 15 -6.47 -6.04 -1.94
C THR A 15 -5.69 -4.86 -2.51
N ILE A 16 -4.40 -4.78 -2.17
CA ILE A 16 -3.47 -3.77 -2.69
C ILE A 16 -2.79 -4.37 -3.91
N ILE A 17 -3.04 -3.79 -5.09
CA ILE A 17 -2.43 -4.22 -6.34
C ILE A 17 -1.65 -3.05 -6.91
N PHE A 18 -0.35 -3.23 -7.13
CA PHE A 18 0.44 -2.29 -7.92
C PHE A 18 0.76 -2.90 -9.28
N LYS A 19 0.29 -2.27 -10.35
CA LYS A 19 0.59 -2.66 -11.73
C LYS A 19 1.57 -1.68 -12.35
N LEU A 20 2.81 -2.13 -12.54
CA LEU A 20 3.83 -1.36 -13.23
C LEU A 20 3.41 -1.09 -14.69
N THR A 21 3.52 0.16 -15.12
CA THR A 21 3.25 0.57 -16.51
C THR A 21 4.54 0.84 -17.26
N ASN A 22 5.49 1.53 -16.63
CA ASN A 22 6.84 1.71 -17.16
C ASN A 22 7.83 1.96 -16.01
N ALA A 23 9.12 1.79 -16.30
CA ALA A 23 10.18 2.12 -15.38
C ALA A 23 11.33 2.80 -16.11
N THR A 24 11.96 3.77 -15.46
CA THR A 24 13.20 4.39 -15.90
C THR A 24 14.31 4.01 -14.93
N VAL A 25 15.37 3.40 -15.44
CA VAL A 25 16.53 2.96 -14.66
C VAL A 25 17.68 3.93 -14.87
N ASN A 26 18.27 4.41 -13.77
CA ASN A 26 19.46 5.25 -13.77
C ASN A 26 20.44 4.74 -12.70
N GLY A 27 21.34 3.84 -13.13
CA GLY A 27 22.21 3.12 -12.21
C GLY A 27 21.41 2.29 -11.22
N ALA A 28 21.65 2.50 -9.92
CA ALA A 28 20.91 1.85 -8.85
C ALA A 28 19.52 2.48 -8.61
N ASN A 29 19.21 3.65 -9.17
CA ASN A 29 17.92 4.30 -8.95
C ASN A 29 16.92 3.87 -10.02
N VAL A 30 15.71 3.50 -9.59
CA VAL A 30 14.62 3.09 -10.46
C VAL A 30 13.40 3.94 -10.16
N LYS A 31 12.94 4.69 -11.17
CA LYS A 31 11.66 5.39 -11.14
C LYS A 31 10.59 4.52 -11.78
N ALA A 32 9.74 3.93 -10.97
CA ALA A 32 8.66 3.04 -11.39
C ALA A 32 7.34 3.82 -11.45
N ASN A 33 6.71 3.89 -12.63
CA ASN A 33 5.39 4.47 -12.81
C ASN A 33 4.37 3.34 -12.98
N GLY A 34 3.28 3.39 -12.22
CA GLY A 34 2.26 2.35 -12.29
C GLY A 34 0.93 2.77 -11.69
N SER A 35 -0.03 1.86 -11.76
CA SER A 35 -1.35 2.03 -11.18
C SER A 35 -1.43 1.28 -9.86
N LEU A 36 -1.72 2.00 -8.78
CA LEU A 36 -2.02 1.43 -7.48
C LEU A 36 -3.53 1.32 -7.33
N THR A 37 -4.01 0.11 -7.10
CA THR A 37 -5.40 -0.20 -6.76
C THR A 37 -5.49 -0.57 -5.30
N MET A 38 -6.35 0.12 -4.56
CA MET A 38 -6.67 -0.20 -3.17
C MET A 38 -8.16 -0.06 -2.94
N ALA A 39 -8.79 -1.04 -2.29
CA ALA A 39 -10.24 -1.09 -2.07
C ALA A 39 -11.09 -0.86 -3.34
N GLY A 40 -10.58 -1.30 -4.50
CA GLY A 40 -11.23 -1.11 -5.81
C GLY A 40 -10.97 0.25 -6.48
N VAL A 41 -10.42 1.23 -5.76
CA VAL A 41 -10.04 2.53 -6.33
C VAL A 41 -8.64 2.43 -6.93
N THR A 42 -8.50 2.81 -8.21
CA THR A 42 -7.22 2.78 -8.93
C THR A 42 -6.71 4.19 -9.19
N LYS A 43 -5.45 4.45 -8.86
CA LYS A 43 -4.78 5.74 -9.11
C LYS A 43 -3.37 5.53 -9.67
N PRO A 44 -2.91 6.40 -10.58
CA PRO A 44 -1.52 6.40 -11.00
C PRO A 44 -0.63 6.88 -9.84
N ILE A 45 0.47 6.19 -9.62
CA ILE A 45 1.51 6.57 -8.66
C ILE A 45 2.90 6.43 -9.29
N VAL A 46 3.86 7.13 -8.70
CA VAL A 46 5.27 7.03 -9.02
C VAL A 46 6.00 6.57 -7.77
N MET A 47 6.79 5.51 -7.88
CA MET A 47 7.65 5.03 -6.80
C MET A 47 9.10 5.20 -7.21
N ASN A 48 9.88 5.88 -6.38
CA ASN A 48 11.33 5.93 -6.52
C ASN A 48 11.91 4.85 -5.61
N VAL A 49 12.57 3.85 -6.20
CA VAL A 49 13.17 2.72 -5.48
C VAL A 49 14.65 2.60 -5.83
N VAL A 50 15.41 1.98 -4.94
CA VAL A 50 16.83 1.68 -5.11
C VAL A 50 16.98 0.18 -5.34
N ALA A 51 17.70 -0.18 -6.38
CA ALA A 51 18.06 -1.54 -6.74
C ALA A 51 19.41 -1.93 -6.15
N LYS A 52 19.46 -3.13 -5.56
CA LYS A 52 20.69 -3.77 -5.11
C LYS A 52 20.74 -5.18 -5.68
N VAL A 53 21.79 -5.46 -6.47
CA VAL A 53 22.08 -6.83 -6.92
C VAL A 53 22.71 -7.59 -5.74
N LEU A 54 22.12 -8.73 -5.40
CA LEU A 54 22.58 -9.61 -4.34
C LEU A 54 23.60 -10.62 -4.88
N ALA A 55 24.34 -11.27 -3.98
CA ALA A 55 25.41 -12.21 -4.35
C ALA A 55 24.90 -13.45 -5.11
N ASP A 56 23.63 -13.80 -4.93
CA ASP A 56 22.94 -14.89 -5.63
C ASP A 56 22.41 -14.48 -7.02
N GLY A 57 22.66 -13.23 -7.45
CA GLY A 57 22.20 -12.68 -8.72
C GLY A 57 20.76 -12.13 -8.71
N SER A 58 20.05 -12.22 -7.58
CA SER A 58 18.73 -11.61 -7.43
C SER A 58 18.83 -10.09 -7.29
N VAL A 59 17.76 -9.38 -7.64
CA VAL A 59 17.68 -7.91 -7.53
C VAL A 59 16.68 -7.55 -6.44
N HIS A 60 17.16 -6.91 -5.37
CA HIS A 60 16.32 -6.36 -4.32
C HIS A 60 15.99 -4.90 -4.65
N LEU A 61 14.70 -4.55 -4.64
CA LEU A 61 14.22 -3.19 -4.82
C LEU A 61 13.64 -2.68 -3.51
N SER A 62 14.15 -1.56 -3.00
CA SER A 62 13.66 -0.93 -1.77
C SER A 62 13.28 0.53 -1.99
N GLY A 63 12.15 0.94 -1.44
CA GLY A 63 11.70 2.32 -1.49
C GLY A 63 10.45 2.51 -0.64
N SER A 64 10.04 3.77 -0.51
CA SER A 64 8.84 4.13 0.23
C SER A 64 8.08 5.19 -0.55
N GLN A 65 6.75 5.08 -0.53
CA GLN A 65 5.86 6.05 -1.15
C GLN A 65 4.76 6.38 -0.16
N ALA A 66 4.70 7.65 0.25
CA ALA A 66 3.59 8.15 1.03
C ALA A 66 2.32 8.16 0.17
N ILE A 67 1.23 7.66 0.74
CA ILE A 67 -0.10 7.68 0.12
C ILE A 67 -1.11 8.22 1.13
N ASN A 68 -2.12 8.93 0.63
CA ASN A 68 -3.25 9.34 1.44
C ASN A 68 -4.36 8.29 1.32
N MET A 69 -4.65 7.58 2.41
CA MET A 69 -5.68 6.52 2.44
C MET A 69 -7.07 7.04 2.04
N LYS A 70 -7.37 8.32 2.31
CA LYS A 70 -8.65 8.94 1.96
C LYS A 70 -8.87 9.00 0.45
N ASP A 71 -7.79 9.11 -0.32
CA ASP A 71 -7.85 9.13 -1.79
C ASP A 71 -8.33 7.79 -2.36
N PHE A 72 -8.18 6.72 -1.57
CA PHE A 72 -8.62 5.36 -1.89
C PHE A 72 -9.87 4.94 -1.10
N GLN A 73 -10.55 5.89 -0.47
CA GLN A 73 -11.75 5.65 0.34
C GLN A 73 -11.54 4.64 1.48
N MET A 74 -10.31 4.52 1.97
CA MET A 74 -9.98 3.65 3.11
C MET A 74 -9.86 4.47 4.39
N ILE A 75 -10.28 3.83 5.49
CA ILE A 75 -10.07 4.34 6.83
C ILE A 75 -8.66 3.91 7.25
N PRO A 76 -7.82 4.83 7.78
CA PRO A 76 -6.51 4.47 8.31
C PRO A 76 -6.64 3.40 9.41
N PRO A 77 -5.67 2.48 9.55
CA PRO A 77 -5.72 1.44 10.60
C PRO A 77 -5.78 2.03 12.02
N GLU A 78 -5.22 3.22 12.24
CA GLU A 78 -5.28 3.94 13.52
C GLU A 78 -6.66 4.57 13.83
N GLY A 79 -7.61 4.52 12.90
CA GLY A 79 -8.96 5.08 13.03
C GLY A 79 -10.03 4.08 13.43
N GLY A 80 -9.68 2.81 13.66
CA GLY A 80 -10.61 1.79 14.16
C GLY A 80 -10.80 1.92 15.67
N ASP A 81 -11.89 2.57 16.09
CA ASP A 81 -12.62 2.40 17.35
C ASP A 81 -11.86 1.78 18.56
N GLY A 82 -10.75 2.42 18.96
CA GLY A 82 -9.89 1.91 20.04
C GLY A 82 -9.13 2.98 20.82
N TYR A 83 -9.43 4.26 20.60
CA TYR A 83 -8.99 5.34 21.49
C TYR A 83 -10.14 5.70 22.42
N ASP A 84 -10.32 4.92 23.50
CA ASP A 84 -10.93 5.44 24.72
C ASP A 84 -10.02 6.56 25.25
N LYS A 85 -10.29 7.80 24.83
CA LYS A 85 -9.83 8.97 25.58
C LYS A 85 -10.74 9.09 26.79
N SER A 86 -10.46 8.30 27.81
CA SER A 86 -10.97 8.53 29.16
C SER A 86 -10.44 9.87 29.65
N ARG A 87 -11.29 10.88 29.53
CA ARG A 87 -11.33 12.08 30.38
C ARG A 87 -12.77 12.31 30.78
#